data_AF-A0A962M3R1-F1
#
_entry.id   AF-A0A962M3R1-F1
#
_cell.length_a   1.000
_cell.length_b   1.000
_cell.length_c   1.000
_cell.angle_alpha   90.00
_cell.angle_beta   90.00
_cell.angle_gamma   90.00
#
_symmetry.space_group_name_H-M   'P 1'
#
loop_
_entity.id
_entity.type
_entity.pdbx_description
1 polymer ?
#
loop_
_entity_poly.entity_id
_entity_poly.type
_entity_poly.pdbx_seq_one_letter_code
_entity_poly.pdbx_strand_id
1 'polypeptide(L)'
;MIELAMTVRELVAFCHRAGDIDHRFTSAPTGVQGVAGHQRVYRRRGETYRSEYPVDYLHREGDLELRLRGRADGYDAAAGLVEEIKTCRIRPALIPAAVSRMHLAQARIYAALIAIERNLDRVEVRLTWFNIDTGEETPLSQAYSRDELEGFLASSLALVSGWLAALAGLRRQRDLGLQSLAFPHGEFRRGQREIAELVYKCIDQGGELLLEAPTGIGKTAAVLYPALKALATGKHDRIAYVTAKTVGRRTAEETLAVFRRAGLSLLALSLTARERICFSPGKACHGDDCRYARGYYDRLPQALAAAVRVPALCQADIEALARQFDICPYQLSLDLLPWVDLVIADLHYVYSLTATLGGQMQGDGRRWSVLLDEAHNLPDRARRMYRASLAKADLMALKRLSPRGLGAALERINRALLVLQRQSWQEDSFDSRAELPSALQQALADFVATAGELMALEPAVLHRQPPLLDFYFAVLQFLRLADNWGDDFRFELSRDGGRQSLRVTLNCLDPARLLRARQDLLHSLTAFSATLSPPDWTRNALGLADDAVFRREASPFDEGQLEVYLATAVDTRYSHRQQSLPQLAATLLAWLRRESGNCIIYFPSYRY
;
A
#
# COMPACT_ATOMS: atom_id res chain seq x y z
N MET A 1 27.90 15.79 11.24
CA MET A 1 27.26 14.66 11.93
C MET A 1 25.95 14.34 11.21
N ILE A 2 25.72 13.08 10.87
CA ILE A 2 24.52 12.59 10.19
C ILE A 2 23.67 11.90 11.26
N GLU A 3 22.57 12.51 11.66
CA GLU A 3 21.65 11.93 12.65
C GLU A 3 20.57 11.12 11.95
N LEU A 4 20.47 9.82 12.29
CA LEU A 4 19.47 8.91 11.75
C LEU A 4 18.82 8.10 12.86
N ALA A 5 17.58 7.70 12.63
CA ALA A 5 16.85 6.79 13.50
C ALA A 5 16.46 5.53 12.74
N MET A 6 16.50 4.40 13.43
CA MET A 6 16.07 3.10 12.91
C MET A 6 15.49 2.25 14.03
N THR A 7 14.53 1.40 13.70
CA THR A 7 14.01 0.40 14.63
C THR A 7 14.83 -0.90 14.59
N VAL A 8 14.86 -1.64 15.69
CA VAL A 8 15.47 -2.99 15.72
C VAL A 8 14.89 -3.90 14.63
N ARG A 9 13.58 -3.78 14.36
CA ARG A 9 12.92 -4.55 13.30
C ARG A 9 13.47 -4.20 11.90
N GLU A 10 13.68 -2.92 11.60
CA GLU A 10 14.27 -2.49 10.33
C GLU A 10 15.72 -2.96 10.19
N LEU A 11 16.53 -2.86 11.25
CA LEU A 11 17.90 -3.36 11.27
C LEU A 11 17.94 -4.86 10.94
N VAL A 12 17.09 -5.65 11.59
CA VAL A 12 17.02 -7.09 11.39
C VAL A 12 16.52 -7.42 9.98
N ALA A 13 15.50 -6.71 9.48
CA ALA A 13 15.00 -6.89 8.13
C ALA A 13 16.07 -6.56 7.06
N PHE A 14 16.95 -5.58 7.33
CA PHE A 14 18.02 -5.21 6.43
C PHE A 14 19.19 -6.22 6.47
N CYS A 15 19.65 -6.60 7.67
CA CYS A 15 20.87 -7.40 7.83
C CYS A 15 20.64 -8.92 7.78
N HIS A 16 19.47 -9.41 8.18
CA HIS A 16 19.26 -10.83 8.50
C HIS A 16 18.14 -11.50 7.68
N ARG A 17 17.60 -10.83 6.66
CA ARG A 17 16.75 -11.48 5.65
C ARG A 17 17.62 -12.32 4.71
N ALA A 18 17.21 -13.56 4.47
CA ALA A 18 17.93 -14.52 3.63
C ALA A 18 16.96 -15.49 2.96
N GLY A 19 17.43 -16.15 1.89
CA GLY A 19 16.66 -17.15 1.15
C GLY A 19 15.56 -16.57 0.26
N ASP A 20 14.46 -17.31 0.17
CA ASP A 20 13.43 -17.09 -0.84
C ASP A 20 12.44 -15.99 -0.46
N ILE A 21 11.82 -15.36 -1.47
CA ILE A 21 10.50 -14.74 -1.26
C ILE A 21 9.55 -15.87 -0.87
N ASP A 22 8.92 -15.77 0.29
CA ASP A 22 7.92 -16.73 0.70
C ASP A 22 6.78 -16.05 1.46
N HIS A 23 5.69 -15.82 0.74
CA HIS A 23 4.47 -15.27 1.32
C HIS A 23 3.53 -16.37 1.87
N ARG A 24 3.89 -17.66 1.81
CA ARG A 24 3.02 -18.77 2.26
C ARG A 24 2.86 -18.79 3.79
N PHE A 25 3.82 -18.19 4.51
CA PHE A 25 3.79 -17.99 5.97
C PHE A 25 2.90 -16.82 6.42
N THR A 26 2.09 -16.25 5.52
CA THR A 26 1.16 -15.16 5.80
C THR A 26 -0.20 -15.60 6.37
N SER A 27 -0.37 -16.87 6.76
CA SER A 27 -1.37 -17.25 7.77
C SER A 27 -0.99 -16.71 9.16
N ALA A 28 -0.43 -15.49 9.20
CA ALA A 28 -0.16 -14.74 10.40
C ALA A 28 -1.50 -14.27 10.98
N PRO A 29 -1.65 -14.30 12.30
CA PRO A 29 -2.79 -13.67 12.98
C PRO A 29 -3.01 -12.24 12.49
N THR A 30 -4.25 -11.75 12.52
CA THR A 30 -4.49 -10.31 12.36
C THR A 30 -3.73 -9.54 13.45
N GLY A 31 -3.47 -8.24 13.26
CA GLY A 31 -2.79 -7.44 14.29
C GLY A 31 -3.45 -7.54 15.68
N VAL A 32 -4.79 -7.54 15.71
CA VAL A 32 -5.58 -7.72 16.95
C VAL A 32 -5.36 -9.11 17.56
N GLN A 33 -5.40 -10.17 16.75
CA GLN A 33 -5.14 -11.53 17.22
C GLN A 33 -3.70 -11.72 17.70
N GLY A 34 -2.74 -11.05 17.06
CA GLY A 34 -1.34 -11.02 17.48
C GLY A 34 -1.20 -10.40 18.87
N VAL A 35 -1.76 -9.20 19.07
CA VAL A 35 -1.75 -8.52 20.39
C VAL A 35 -2.42 -9.36 21.46
N ALA A 36 -3.60 -9.94 21.17
CA ALA A 36 -4.29 -10.83 22.10
C ALA A 36 -3.45 -12.09 22.42
N GLY A 37 -2.72 -12.62 21.44
CA GLY A 37 -1.77 -13.71 21.63
C GLY A 37 -0.64 -13.35 22.58
N HIS A 38 0.01 -12.19 22.39
CA HIS A 38 1.07 -11.70 23.28
C HIS A 38 0.53 -11.53 24.71
N GLN A 39 -0.66 -10.94 24.87
CA GLN A 39 -1.30 -10.82 26.19
C GLN A 39 -1.53 -12.16 26.89
N ARG A 40 -1.88 -13.23 26.14
CA ARG A 40 -2.03 -14.57 26.71
C ARG A 40 -0.70 -15.14 27.19
N VAL A 41 0.39 -14.90 26.45
CA VAL A 41 1.74 -15.31 26.84
C VAL A 41 2.20 -14.53 28.07
N TYR A 42 2.00 -13.21 28.10
CA TYR A 42 2.38 -12.35 29.23
C TYR A 42 1.74 -12.80 30.55
N ARG A 43 0.46 -13.23 30.53
CA ARG A 43 -0.24 -13.77 31.72
C ARG A 43 0.37 -15.07 32.27
N ARG A 44 1.19 -15.76 31.47
CA ARG A 44 1.88 -17.01 31.86
C ARG A 44 3.30 -16.78 32.39
N ARG A 45 3.78 -15.53 32.40
CA ARG A 45 5.11 -15.16 32.90
C ARG A 45 5.04 -14.77 34.38
N GLY A 46 6.17 -14.88 35.08
CA GLY A 46 6.27 -14.57 36.51
C GLY A 46 6.28 -13.07 36.81
N GLU A 47 6.22 -12.71 38.09
CA GLU A 47 6.13 -11.30 38.55
C GLU A 47 7.35 -10.45 38.17
N THR A 48 8.52 -11.07 37.97
CA THR A 48 9.78 -10.41 37.59
C THR A 48 9.85 -10.07 36.10
N TYR A 49 8.96 -10.63 35.28
CA TYR A 49 8.93 -10.43 33.84
C TYR A 49 8.34 -9.07 33.48
N ARG A 50 9.10 -8.27 32.74
CA ARG A 50 8.65 -6.99 32.18
C ARG A 50 8.33 -7.18 30.69
N SER A 51 7.05 -7.06 30.35
CA SER A 51 6.59 -7.06 28.96
C SER A 51 6.90 -5.74 28.27
N GLU A 52 7.01 -5.77 26.93
CA GLU A 52 7.21 -4.57 26.09
C GLU A 52 8.40 -3.71 26.53
N TYR A 53 9.52 -4.35 26.88
CA TYR A 53 10.69 -3.69 27.45
C TYR A 53 11.36 -2.75 26.42
N PRO A 54 11.38 -1.43 26.65
CA PRO A 54 11.93 -0.48 25.69
C PRO A 54 13.45 -0.52 25.65
N VAL A 55 14.01 -0.35 24.45
CA VAL A 55 15.45 -0.17 24.24
C VAL A 55 15.70 1.10 23.44
N ASP A 56 16.75 1.84 23.80
CA ASP A 56 17.21 3.04 23.11
C ASP A 56 18.74 3.08 23.15
N TYR A 57 19.37 2.90 21.99
CA TYR A 57 20.81 2.78 21.87
C TYR A 57 21.33 3.77 20.84
N LEU A 58 22.36 4.52 21.23
CA LEU A 58 23.00 5.49 20.36
C LEU A 58 24.32 4.94 19.85
N HIS A 59 24.34 4.53 18.58
CA HIS A 59 25.53 4.07 17.90
C HIS A 59 26.23 5.24 17.21
N ARG A 60 27.56 5.30 17.35
CA ARG A 60 28.40 6.29 16.68
C ARG A 60 29.50 5.60 15.90
N GLU A 61 29.61 5.93 14.63
CA GLU A 61 30.65 5.41 13.74
C GLU A 61 31.06 6.49 12.74
N GLY A 62 32.28 7.02 12.89
CA GLY A 62 32.75 8.18 12.13
C GLY A 62 31.81 9.39 12.32
N ASP A 63 31.30 9.94 11.21
CA ASP A 63 30.36 11.07 11.21
C ASP A 63 28.88 10.66 11.36
N LEU A 64 28.58 9.36 11.45
CA LEU A 64 27.23 8.83 11.58
C LEU A 64 26.85 8.68 13.06
N GLU A 65 25.70 9.24 13.42
CA GLU A 65 25.02 8.98 14.68
C GLU A 65 23.68 8.29 14.40
N LEU A 66 23.58 7.02 14.76
CA LEU A 66 22.39 6.19 14.56
C LEU A 66 21.72 5.89 15.90
N ARG A 67 20.49 6.39 16.08
CA ARG A 67 19.64 6.03 17.21
C ARG A 67 18.80 4.80 16.88
N LEU A 68 19.15 3.67 17.48
CA LEU A 68 18.46 2.40 17.36
C LEU A 68 17.43 2.26 18.49
N ARG A 69 16.14 2.10 18.14
CA ARG A 69 15.06 1.96 19.12
C ARG A 69 14.23 0.71 18.90
N GLY A 70 13.56 0.25 19.95
CA GLY A 70 12.60 -0.84 19.82
C GLY A 70 11.96 -1.21 21.15
N ARG A 71 11.16 -2.28 21.13
CA ARG A 71 10.59 -2.89 22.32
C ARG A 71 10.77 -4.40 22.20
N ALA A 72 11.52 -4.99 23.12
CA ALA A 72 11.56 -6.44 23.28
C ALA A 72 10.24 -6.90 23.88
N ASP A 73 9.72 -8.05 23.47
CA ASP A 73 8.46 -8.57 24.03
C ASP A 73 8.60 -8.90 25.53
N GLY A 74 9.81 -9.24 25.99
CA GLY A 74 10.09 -9.59 27.37
C GLY A 74 11.52 -9.36 27.85
N TYR A 75 11.63 -8.92 29.10
CA TYR A 75 12.87 -9.00 29.88
C TYR A 75 12.57 -9.43 31.33
N ASP A 76 13.22 -10.48 31.79
CA ASP A 76 13.20 -10.91 33.19
C ASP A 76 14.61 -10.79 33.79
N ALA A 77 14.78 -9.80 34.66
CA ALA A 77 16.06 -9.50 35.29
C ALA A 77 16.52 -10.59 36.27
N ALA A 78 15.59 -11.30 36.93
CA ALA A 78 15.93 -12.35 37.88
C ALA A 78 16.42 -13.61 37.15
N ALA A 79 15.85 -13.89 35.98
CA ALA A 79 16.27 -15.01 35.13
C ALA A 79 17.42 -14.65 34.17
N GLY A 80 17.77 -13.36 34.02
CA GLY A 80 18.70 -12.92 32.98
C GLY A 80 18.20 -13.25 31.58
N LEU A 81 16.89 -13.17 31.35
CA LEU A 81 16.19 -13.65 30.16
C LEU A 81 15.68 -12.49 29.32
N VAL A 82 15.95 -12.52 28.02
CA VAL A 82 15.29 -11.67 27.01
C VAL A 82 14.47 -12.54 26.09
N GLU A 83 13.21 -12.16 25.87
CA GLU A 83 12.24 -12.94 25.11
C GLU A 83 11.68 -12.13 23.93
N GLU A 84 11.60 -12.77 22.77
CA GLU A 84 10.85 -12.34 21.58
C GLU A 84 9.73 -13.35 21.31
N ILE A 85 8.52 -12.86 21.06
CA ILE A 85 7.32 -13.66 20.87
C ILE A 85 6.84 -13.51 19.43
N LYS A 86 6.57 -14.63 18.77
CA LYS A 86 5.97 -14.67 17.43
C LYS A 86 4.67 -15.44 17.48
N THR A 87 3.58 -14.75 17.18
CA THR A 87 2.27 -15.42 17.06
C THR A 87 2.13 -16.08 15.71
N CYS A 88 1.61 -17.30 15.70
CA CYS A 88 1.48 -18.14 14.53
C CYS A 88 0.19 -18.96 14.59
N ARG A 89 -0.21 -19.52 13.45
CA ARG A 89 -1.30 -20.50 13.34
C ARG A 89 -0.80 -21.89 12.95
N ILE A 90 0.51 -22.03 12.77
CA ILE A 90 1.15 -23.23 12.22
C ILE A 90 2.15 -23.79 13.22
N ARG A 91 2.51 -25.06 13.06
CA ARG A 91 3.57 -25.67 13.88
C ARG A 91 4.91 -25.01 13.56
N PRO A 92 5.72 -24.60 14.56
CA PRO A 92 7.00 -23.94 14.31
C PRO A 92 8.00 -24.74 13.48
N ALA A 93 7.93 -26.07 13.50
CA ALA A 93 8.74 -26.95 12.65
C ALA A 93 8.49 -26.76 11.14
N LEU A 94 7.37 -26.15 10.75
CA LEU A 94 7.03 -25.84 9.36
C LEU A 94 7.51 -24.44 8.94
N ILE A 95 7.94 -23.59 9.88
CA ILE A 95 8.47 -22.25 9.59
C ILE A 95 9.84 -22.42 8.90
N PRO A 96 10.14 -21.70 7.80
CA PRO A 96 11.40 -21.86 7.10
C PRO A 96 12.55 -21.48 8.00
N ALA A 97 13.65 -22.23 7.89
CA ALA A 97 14.84 -21.98 8.70
C ALA A 97 15.34 -20.53 8.56
N ALA A 98 15.22 -19.90 7.38
CA ALA A 98 15.59 -18.51 7.17
C ALA A 98 14.72 -17.53 7.99
N VAL A 99 13.41 -17.76 8.06
CA VAL A 99 12.48 -16.93 8.85
C VAL A 99 12.75 -17.10 10.35
N SER A 100 12.95 -18.34 10.80
CA SER A 100 13.30 -18.63 12.20
C SER A 100 14.63 -18.00 12.60
N ARG A 101 15.64 -18.01 11.73
CA ARG A 101 16.92 -17.31 11.96
C ARG A 101 16.73 -15.80 12.07
N MET A 102 15.90 -15.19 11.22
CA MET A 102 15.59 -13.76 11.30
C MET A 102 14.88 -13.39 12.62
N HIS A 103 13.92 -14.21 13.07
CA HIS A 103 13.27 -14.01 14.37
C HIS A 103 14.26 -14.11 15.54
N LEU A 104 15.16 -15.10 15.52
CA LEU A 104 16.20 -15.25 16.53
C LEU A 104 17.20 -14.09 16.49
N ALA A 105 17.55 -13.59 15.30
CA ALA A 105 18.39 -12.41 15.14
C ALA A 105 17.77 -11.19 15.83
N GLN A 106 16.46 -11.00 15.72
CA GLN A 106 15.75 -9.93 16.43
C GLN A 106 15.88 -10.05 17.95
N ALA A 107 15.64 -11.25 18.50
CA ALA A 107 15.80 -11.51 19.93
C ALA A 107 17.25 -11.26 20.41
N ARG A 108 18.25 -11.67 19.61
CA ARG A 108 19.67 -11.44 19.89
C ARG A 108 20.06 -9.97 19.88
N ILE A 109 19.53 -9.15 18.96
CA ILE A 109 19.77 -7.70 18.97
C ILE A 109 19.19 -7.09 20.24
N TYR A 110 17.95 -7.41 20.63
CA TYR A 110 17.40 -6.92 21.89
C TYR A 110 18.23 -7.35 23.09
N ALA A 111 18.66 -8.60 23.13
CA ALA A 111 19.52 -9.11 24.20
C ALA A 111 20.87 -8.39 24.26
N ALA A 112 21.48 -8.07 23.13
CA ALA A 112 22.72 -7.28 23.09
C ALA A 112 22.52 -5.88 23.68
N LEU A 113 21.46 -5.18 23.28
CA LEU A 113 21.15 -3.85 23.79
C LEU A 113 20.92 -3.85 25.30
N ILE A 114 20.15 -4.82 25.79
CA ILE A 114 19.85 -4.96 27.22
C ILE A 114 21.10 -5.39 28.01
N ALA A 115 21.92 -6.30 27.47
CA ALA A 115 23.18 -6.71 28.09
C ALA A 115 24.14 -5.53 28.27
N ILE A 116 24.23 -4.65 27.27
CA ILE A 116 25.01 -3.42 27.33
C ILE A 116 24.45 -2.48 28.41
N GLU A 117 23.14 -2.18 28.36
CA GLU A 117 22.47 -1.25 29.28
C GLU A 117 22.58 -1.70 30.75
N ARG A 118 22.41 -3.01 30.98
CA ARG A 118 22.34 -3.60 32.32
C ARG A 118 23.65 -4.21 32.79
N ASN A 119 24.69 -4.12 31.98
CA ASN A 119 26.01 -4.66 32.27
C ASN A 119 25.96 -6.16 32.64
N LEU A 120 25.28 -6.96 31.80
CA LEU A 120 25.10 -8.40 32.00
C LEU A 120 26.20 -9.19 31.28
N ASP A 121 26.89 -10.08 31.99
CA ASP A 121 27.93 -10.93 31.38
C ASP A 121 27.37 -12.05 30.50
N ARG A 122 26.14 -12.49 30.80
CA ARG A 122 25.44 -13.57 30.12
C ARG A 122 23.94 -13.31 30.10
N VAL A 123 23.30 -13.64 28.98
CA VAL A 123 21.84 -13.49 28.80
C VAL A 123 21.28 -14.77 28.19
N GLU A 124 20.18 -15.28 28.74
CA GLU A 124 19.34 -16.27 28.06
C GLU A 124 18.48 -15.55 27.03
N VAL A 125 18.59 -15.94 25.76
CA VAL A 125 17.75 -15.42 24.68
C VAL A 125 16.72 -16.47 24.31
N ARG A 126 15.45 -16.10 24.38
CA ARG A 126 14.33 -16.97 24.06
C ARG A 126 13.51 -16.41 22.90
N LEU A 127 13.31 -17.23 21.89
CA LEU A 127 12.30 -17.02 20.86
C LEU A 127 11.12 -17.95 21.14
N THR A 128 9.93 -17.39 21.37
CA THR A 128 8.72 -18.17 21.65
C THR A 128 7.74 -18.05 20.50
N TRP A 129 7.42 -19.16 19.86
CA TRP A 129 6.29 -19.22 18.94
C TRP A 129 5.02 -19.59 19.70
N PHE A 130 4.00 -18.73 19.63
CA PHE A 130 2.70 -18.95 20.25
C PHE A 130 1.67 -19.30 19.18
N ASN A 131 1.08 -20.49 19.26
CA ASN A 131 -0.02 -20.86 18.38
C ASN A 131 -1.33 -20.29 18.94
N ILE A 132 -1.96 -19.36 18.22
CA ILE A 132 -3.14 -18.66 18.73
C ILE A 132 -4.38 -19.54 18.84
N ASP A 133 -4.47 -20.59 18.02
CA ASP A 133 -5.62 -21.48 17.92
C ASP A 133 -5.54 -22.57 18.99
N THR A 134 -4.38 -23.21 19.17
CA THR A 134 -4.18 -24.24 20.21
C THR A 134 -3.82 -23.68 21.58
N GLY A 135 -3.25 -22.47 21.62
CA GLY A 135 -2.69 -21.87 22.84
C GLY A 135 -1.36 -22.46 23.30
N GLU A 136 -0.71 -23.27 22.46
CA GLU A 136 0.58 -23.89 22.74
C GLU A 136 1.75 -22.92 22.50
N GLU A 137 2.79 -23.03 23.34
CA GLU A 137 4.05 -22.30 23.20
C GLU A 137 5.15 -23.28 22.77
N THR A 138 5.97 -22.88 21.80
CA THR A 138 7.19 -23.60 21.43
C THR A 138 8.38 -22.65 21.60
N PRO A 139 9.17 -22.80 22.68
CA PRO A 139 10.33 -21.95 22.92
C PRO A 139 11.58 -22.50 22.23
N LEU A 140 12.45 -21.59 21.80
CA LEU A 140 13.84 -21.83 21.45
C LEU A 140 14.70 -20.92 22.34
N SER A 141 15.33 -21.50 23.36
CA SER A 141 16.22 -20.81 24.30
C SER A 141 17.68 -21.14 24.00
N GLN A 142 18.53 -20.12 24.03
CA GLN A 142 19.98 -20.27 23.99
C GLN A 142 20.64 -19.19 24.85
N ALA A 143 21.63 -19.57 25.65
CA ALA A 143 22.41 -18.62 26.43
C ALA A 143 23.58 -18.10 25.61
N TYR A 144 23.80 -16.78 25.66
CA TYR A 144 24.90 -16.09 24.99
C TYR A 144 25.73 -15.31 26.01
N SER A 145 27.04 -15.22 25.79
CA SER A 145 27.88 -14.26 26.50
C SER A 145 27.63 -12.85 25.97
N ARG A 146 27.99 -11.85 26.78
CA ARG A 146 27.98 -10.45 26.33
C ARG A 146 28.81 -10.24 25.08
N ASP A 147 30.02 -10.79 25.03
CA ASP A 147 30.93 -10.65 23.88
C ASP A 147 30.32 -11.19 22.58
N GLU A 148 29.61 -12.32 22.65
CA GLU A 148 28.91 -12.89 21.48
C GLU A 148 27.77 -11.98 21.00
N LEU A 149 27.04 -11.36 21.93
CA LEU A 149 25.93 -10.46 21.64
C LEU A 149 26.44 -9.12 21.09
N GLU A 150 27.48 -8.54 21.70
CA GLU A 150 28.11 -7.29 21.24
C GLU A 150 28.75 -7.47 19.87
N GLY A 151 29.45 -8.58 19.62
CA GLY A 151 29.98 -8.91 18.30
C GLY A 151 28.88 -9.07 17.24
N PHE A 152 27.77 -9.71 17.60
CA PHE A 152 26.61 -9.84 16.70
C PHE A 152 25.96 -8.48 16.37
N LEU A 153 25.78 -7.64 17.38
CA LEU A 153 25.28 -6.28 17.21
C LEU A 153 26.22 -5.44 16.36
N ALA A 154 27.53 -5.44 16.66
CA ALA A 154 28.55 -4.67 15.95
C ALA A 154 28.60 -5.03 14.46
N SER A 155 28.55 -6.32 14.12
CA SER A 155 28.50 -6.77 12.71
C SER A 155 27.25 -6.28 11.97
N SER A 156 26.10 -6.26 12.66
CA SER A 156 24.84 -5.77 12.09
C SER A 156 24.87 -4.26 11.90
N LEU A 157 25.44 -3.54 12.87
CA LEU A 157 25.59 -2.08 12.82
C LEU A 157 26.55 -1.65 11.71
N ALA A 158 27.70 -2.31 11.56
CA ALA A 158 28.65 -1.97 10.50
C ALA A 158 28.05 -2.08 9.09
N LEU A 159 27.23 -3.11 8.83
CA LEU A 159 26.55 -3.29 7.55
C LEU A 159 25.56 -2.15 7.26
N VAL A 160 24.73 -1.78 8.24
CA VAL A 160 23.72 -0.74 8.05
C VAL A 160 24.35 0.65 8.02
N SER A 161 25.40 0.90 8.81
CA SER A 161 26.12 2.18 8.83
C SER A 161 26.68 2.54 7.47
N GLY A 162 27.34 1.58 6.79
CA GLY A 162 27.86 1.79 5.43
C GLY A 162 26.76 2.16 4.43
N TRP A 163 25.61 1.49 4.52
CA TRP A 163 24.45 1.76 3.68
C TRP A 163 23.84 3.14 3.95
N LEU A 164 23.62 3.48 5.23
CA LEU A 164 23.05 4.75 5.64
C LEU A 164 23.96 5.94 5.30
N ALA A 165 25.28 5.77 5.43
CA ALA A 165 26.26 6.78 5.02
C ALA A 165 26.18 7.06 3.50
N ALA A 166 26.04 6.01 2.68
CA ALA A 166 25.86 6.16 1.23
C ALA A 166 24.57 6.93 0.90
N LEU A 167 23.45 6.55 1.51
CA LEU A 167 22.17 7.25 1.32
C LEU A 167 22.21 8.71 1.80
N ALA A 168 22.89 8.98 2.92
CA ALA A 168 23.09 10.35 3.41
C ALA A 168 23.93 11.18 2.43
N GLY A 169 24.92 10.58 1.78
CA GLY A 169 25.67 11.22 0.68
C GLY A 169 24.76 11.62 -0.48
N LEU A 170 23.89 10.71 -0.93
CA LEU A 170 22.91 10.99 -1.98
C LEU A 170 21.93 12.09 -1.59
N ARG A 171 21.45 12.11 -0.33
CA ARG A 171 20.58 13.18 0.18
C ARG A 171 21.27 14.54 0.19
N ARG A 172 22.54 14.61 0.59
CA ARG A 172 23.30 15.88 0.51
C ARG A 172 23.42 16.38 -0.93
N GLN A 173 23.72 15.49 -1.88
CA GLN A 173 23.78 15.86 -3.30
C GLN A 173 22.41 16.33 -3.81
N ARG A 174 21.34 15.62 -3.41
CA ARG A 174 19.96 16.02 -3.69
C ARG A 174 19.65 17.41 -3.18
N ASP A 175 19.96 17.70 -1.93
CA ASP A 175 19.64 18.99 -1.31
C ASP A 175 20.42 20.15 -1.96
N LEU A 176 21.70 19.95 -2.25
CA LEU A 176 22.52 20.92 -2.99
C LEU A 176 21.98 21.18 -4.41
N GLY A 177 21.62 20.11 -5.13
CA GLY A 177 21.01 20.21 -6.45
C GLY A 177 19.67 20.95 -6.40
N LEU A 178 18.82 20.63 -5.42
CA LEU A 178 17.53 21.28 -5.24
C LEU A 178 17.62 22.74 -4.83
N GLN A 179 18.61 23.14 -4.03
CA GLN A 179 18.83 24.54 -3.67
C GLN A 179 19.09 25.40 -4.91
N SER A 180 19.96 24.93 -5.80
CA SER A 180 20.35 25.62 -7.04
C SER A 180 19.37 25.42 -8.20
N LEU A 181 18.47 24.43 -8.13
CA LEU A 181 17.49 24.15 -9.18
C LEU A 181 16.55 25.36 -9.38
N ALA A 182 16.67 26.00 -10.55
CA ALA A 182 15.71 26.98 -11.05
C ALA A 182 14.47 26.25 -11.63
N PHE A 183 13.38 26.98 -11.86
CA PHE A 183 12.21 26.40 -12.51
C PHE A 183 12.58 25.95 -13.94
N PRO A 184 12.49 24.64 -14.28
CA PRO A 184 13.16 24.13 -15.50
C PRO A 184 12.56 24.56 -16.84
N HIS A 185 11.44 25.28 -16.84
CA HIS A 185 10.84 25.87 -18.04
C HIS A 185 11.14 27.37 -18.20
N GLY A 186 12.10 27.91 -17.42
CA GLY A 186 12.41 29.33 -17.39
C GLY A 186 11.53 30.05 -16.37
N GLU A 187 10.77 31.03 -16.83
CA GLU A 187 9.83 31.75 -15.96
C GLU A 187 8.53 30.95 -15.74
N PHE A 188 7.90 31.19 -14.59
CA PHE A 188 6.58 30.64 -14.31
C PHE A 188 5.55 31.22 -15.29
N ARG A 189 4.72 30.36 -15.87
CA ARG A 189 3.52 30.81 -16.58
C ARG A 189 2.52 31.38 -15.58
N ARG A 190 1.61 32.24 -16.04
CA ARG A 190 0.52 32.81 -15.24
C ARG A 190 -0.19 31.72 -14.42
N GLY A 191 -0.34 31.92 -13.11
CA GLY A 191 -0.97 30.98 -12.18
C GLY A 191 -0.03 29.91 -11.61
N GLN A 192 1.08 29.57 -12.29
CA GLN A 192 1.98 28.52 -11.79
C GLN A 192 2.75 28.94 -10.54
N ARG A 193 3.08 30.23 -10.41
CA ARG A 193 3.80 30.75 -9.25
C ARG A 193 2.93 30.67 -8.00
N GLU A 194 1.67 31.07 -8.13
CA GLU A 194 0.65 31.01 -7.09
C GLU A 194 0.39 29.57 -6.65
N ILE A 195 0.27 28.63 -7.60
CA ILE A 195 0.22 27.19 -7.32
C ILE A 195 1.44 26.76 -6.52
N ALA A 196 2.65 27.14 -6.99
CA ALA A 196 3.88 26.69 -6.37
C ALA A 196 4.00 27.16 -4.92
N GLU A 197 3.62 28.42 -4.64
CA GLU A 197 3.63 28.97 -3.29
C GLU A 197 2.60 28.30 -2.38
N LEU A 198 1.39 28.01 -2.87
CA LEU A 198 0.36 27.31 -2.11
C LEU A 198 0.78 25.89 -1.76
N VAL A 199 1.32 25.14 -2.72
CA VAL A 199 1.81 23.77 -2.49
C VAL A 199 2.94 23.76 -1.48
N TYR A 200 3.91 24.68 -1.59
CA TYR A 200 5.00 24.77 -0.62
C TYR A 200 4.47 25.07 0.78
N LYS A 201 3.54 26.03 0.94
CA LYS A 201 2.93 26.37 2.23
C LYS A 201 2.12 25.22 2.82
N CYS A 202 1.34 24.53 1.99
CA CYS A 202 0.58 23.34 2.38
C CYS A 202 1.52 22.26 2.94
N ILE A 203 2.64 22.00 2.28
CA ILE A 203 3.65 21.05 2.76
C ILE A 203 4.32 21.54 4.05
N ASP A 204 4.70 22.82 4.13
CA ASP A 204 5.34 23.39 5.33
C ASP A 204 4.44 23.27 6.57
N GLN A 205 3.14 23.53 6.39
CA GLN A 205 2.14 23.53 7.47
C GLN A 205 1.55 22.15 7.76
N GLY A 206 1.84 21.15 6.93
CA GLY A 206 1.23 19.82 7.05
C GLY A 206 -0.28 19.82 6.78
N GLY A 207 -0.71 20.59 5.78
CA GLY A 207 -2.14 20.83 5.49
C GLY A 207 -2.68 20.04 4.31
N GLU A 208 -3.93 20.36 3.96
CA GLU A 208 -4.68 19.78 2.83
C GLU A 208 -5.06 20.89 1.83
N LEU A 209 -4.72 20.68 0.57
CA LEU A 209 -4.93 21.64 -0.52
C LEU A 209 -5.71 20.98 -1.67
N LEU A 210 -6.84 21.58 -2.03
CA LEU A 210 -7.63 21.25 -3.20
C LEU A 210 -7.40 22.31 -4.28
N LEU A 211 -6.65 21.94 -5.32
CA LEU A 211 -6.24 22.83 -6.40
C LEU A 211 -6.95 22.50 -7.71
N GLU A 212 -7.92 23.33 -8.09
CA GLU A 212 -8.53 23.29 -9.40
C GLU A 212 -7.71 24.13 -10.37
N ALA A 213 -7.09 23.47 -11.35
CA ALA A 213 -6.31 24.16 -12.37
C ALA A 213 -6.54 23.52 -13.75
N PRO A 214 -6.75 24.34 -14.79
CA PRO A 214 -7.09 23.86 -16.13
C PRO A 214 -5.96 23.01 -16.74
N THR A 215 -6.30 22.18 -17.71
CA THR A 215 -5.28 21.50 -18.52
C THR A 215 -4.44 22.52 -19.29
N GLY A 216 -3.17 22.19 -19.56
CA GLY A 216 -2.25 23.07 -20.31
C GLY A 216 -1.47 24.10 -19.48
N ILE A 217 -1.89 24.42 -18.25
CA ILE A 217 -1.14 25.32 -17.35
C ILE A 217 0.17 24.72 -16.83
N GLY A 218 0.43 23.44 -17.04
CA GLY A 218 1.63 22.75 -16.54
C GLY A 218 1.58 22.37 -15.06
N LYS A 219 0.40 21.94 -14.57
CA LYS A 219 0.13 21.55 -13.17
C LYS A 219 1.19 20.64 -12.58
N THR A 220 1.59 19.60 -13.32
CA THR A 220 2.55 18.60 -12.84
C THR A 220 3.87 19.24 -12.43
N ALA A 221 4.43 20.13 -13.25
CA ALA A 221 5.64 20.87 -12.91
C ALA A 221 5.40 21.88 -11.77
N ALA A 222 4.28 22.59 -11.80
CA ALA A 222 3.92 23.60 -10.78
C ALA A 222 3.71 23.00 -9.38
N VAL A 223 3.33 21.73 -9.28
CA VAL A 223 3.13 21.00 -8.02
C VAL A 223 4.38 20.20 -7.61
N LEU A 224 5.07 19.55 -8.55
CA LEU A 224 6.29 18.79 -8.24
C LEU A 224 7.45 19.70 -7.82
N TYR A 225 7.65 20.83 -8.50
CA TYR A 225 8.75 21.74 -8.21
C TYR A 225 8.76 22.24 -6.76
N PRO A 226 7.70 22.86 -6.21
CA PRO A 226 7.69 23.31 -4.82
C PRO A 226 7.80 22.15 -3.82
N ALA A 227 7.21 20.99 -4.11
CA ALA A 227 7.34 19.81 -3.26
C ALA A 227 8.80 19.34 -3.18
N LEU A 228 9.50 19.31 -4.31
CA LEU A 228 10.93 19.02 -4.35
C LEU A 228 11.75 20.09 -3.61
N LYS A 229 11.46 21.39 -3.77
CA LYS A 229 12.17 22.44 -3.01
C LYS A 229 11.94 22.30 -1.49
N ALA A 230 10.73 21.93 -1.07
CA ALA A 230 10.37 21.71 0.33
C ALA A 230 11.15 20.55 0.97
N LEU A 231 11.50 19.52 0.18
CA LEU A 231 12.34 18.40 0.59
C LEU A 231 13.74 18.84 1.02
N ALA A 232 14.37 19.75 0.26
CA ALA A 232 15.72 20.25 0.56
C ALA A 232 15.79 21.14 1.81
N THR A 233 14.64 21.73 2.19
CA THR A 233 14.50 22.54 3.40
C THR A 233 13.92 21.76 4.58
N GLY A 234 13.80 20.44 4.47
CA GLY A 234 13.37 19.57 5.57
C GLY A 234 11.90 19.75 6.01
N LYS A 235 11.03 20.25 5.13
CA LYS A 235 9.60 20.46 5.44
C LYS A 235 8.80 19.15 5.46
N HIS A 236 9.27 18.17 4.70
CA HIS A 236 8.80 16.80 4.73
C HIS A 236 9.99 15.86 4.46
N ASP A 237 9.76 14.55 4.49
CA ASP A 237 10.82 13.57 4.33
C ASP A 237 10.69 12.77 3.02
N ARG A 238 9.47 12.63 2.48
CA ARG A 238 9.15 11.82 1.30
C ARG A 238 7.99 12.37 0.49
N ILE A 239 8.02 12.12 -0.82
CA ILE A 239 6.96 12.52 -1.76
C ILE A 239 6.33 11.27 -2.38
N ALA A 240 5.01 11.22 -2.41
CA ALA A 240 4.26 10.27 -3.22
C ALA A 240 3.45 11.02 -4.28
N TYR A 241 3.82 10.89 -5.55
CA TYR A 241 3.03 11.38 -6.67
C TYR A 241 2.05 10.28 -7.09
N VAL A 242 0.75 10.52 -6.90
CA VAL A 242 -0.29 9.52 -7.04
C VAL A 242 -1.23 9.91 -8.17
N THR A 243 -1.49 8.99 -9.09
CA THR A 243 -2.34 9.24 -10.27
C THR A 243 -3.18 8.01 -10.62
N ALA A 244 -4.36 8.22 -11.19
CA ALA A 244 -5.26 7.13 -11.59
C ALA A 244 -4.94 6.55 -12.99
N LYS A 245 -4.17 7.27 -13.81
CA LYS A 245 -4.01 7.02 -15.24
C LYS A 245 -2.54 6.86 -15.61
N THR A 246 -2.26 5.96 -16.56
CA THR A 246 -0.89 5.78 -17.10
C THR A 246 -0.34 7.07 -17.73
N VAL A 247 -1.21 7.93 -18.29
CA VAL A 247 -0.80 9.23 -18.84
C VAL A 247 -0.22 10.14 -17.75
N GLY A 248 -0.89 10.28 -16.60
CA GLY A 248 -0.39 11.10 -15.48
C GLY A 248 0.95 10.60 -14.95
N ARG A 249 1.14 9.27 -14.91
CA ARG A 249 2.43 8.66 -14.54
C ARG A 249 3.54 9.09 -15.50
N ARG A 250 3.31 8.99 -16.81
CA ARG A 250 4.28 9.42 -17.84
C ARG A 250 4.60 10.90 -17.73
N THR A 251 3.59 11.75 -17.55
CA THR A 251 3.80 13.20 -17.37
C THR A 251 4.71 13.49 -16.17
N ALA A 252 4.55 12.78 -15.05
CA ALA A 252 5.40 12.92 -13.89
C ALA A 252 6.83 12.42 -14.14
N GLU A 253 6.99 11.25 -14.75
CA GLU A 253 8.30 10.70 -15.16
C GLU A 253 9.05 11.66 -16.11
N GLU A 254 8.36 12.20 -17.12
CA GLU A 254 8.89 13.18 -18.08
C GLU A 254 9.26 14.51 -17.40
N THR A 255 8.43 15.00 -16.47
CA THR A 255 8.73 16.21 -15.70
C THR A 255 10.00 16.03 -14.87
N LEU A 256 10.15 14.88 -14.19
CA LEU A 256 11.38 14.57 -13.45
C LEU A 256 12.60 14.44 -14.38
N ALA A 257 12.43 13.91 -15.59
CA ALA A 257 13.51 13.84 -16.58
C ALA A 257 13.97 15.24 -17.02
N VAL A 258 13.04 16.18 -17.23
CA VAL A 258 13.36 17.59 -17.51
C VAL A 258 14.12 18.20 -16.34
N PHE A 259 13.65 17.99 -15.11
CA PHE A 259 14.28 18.58 -13.92
C PHE A 259 15.69 18.03 -13.70
N ARG A 260 15.95 16.77 -14.04
CA ARG A 260 17.29 16.16 -13.98
C ARG A 260 18.27 16.79 -14.94
N ARG A 261 17.83 17.09 -16.17
CA ARG A 261 18.67 17.83 -17.13
C ARG A 261 19.01 19.23 -16.61
N ALA A 262 18.16 19.79 -15.74
CA ALA A 262 18.38 21.06 -15.05
C ALA A 262 19.14 20.93 -13.72
N GLY A 263 19.68 19.76 -13.36
CA GLY A 263 20.53 19.56 -12.19
C GLY A 263 19.86 18.85 -10.99
N LEU A 264 18.62 18.37 -11.12
CA LEU A 264 17.99 17.57 -10.08
C LEU A 264 18.68 16.21 -9.91
N SER A 265 19.11 15.92 -8.69
CA SER A 265 19.63 14.61 -8.28
C SER A 265 18.73 14.05 -7.19
N LEU A 266 17.88 13.06 -7.48
CA LEU A 266 17.12 12.34 -6.45
C LEU A 266 16.95 10.87 -6.83
N LEU A 267 16.63 10.04 -5.84
CA LEU A 267 16.14 8.69 -6.08
C LEU A 267 14.63 8.69 -6.24
N ALA A 268 14.16 8.48 -7.47
CA ALA A 268 12.73 8.36 -7.78
C ALA A 268 12.39 6.94 -8.23
N LEU A 269 11.31 6.37 -7.71
CA LEU A 269 10.81 5.04 -8.06
C LEU A 269 9.40 5.14 -8.64
N SER A 270 9.16 4.48 -9.77
CA SER A 270 7.82 4.38 -10.37
C SER A 270 7.27 2.97 -10.25
N LEU A 271 6.27 2.80 -9.37
CA LEU A 271 5.67 1.50 -9.09
C LEU A 271 4.86 0.99 -10.27
N THR A 272 5.01 -0.30 -10.54
CA THR A 272 4.33 -1.00 -11.63
C THR A 272 3.57 -2.19 -11.08
N ALA A 273 2.33 -2.37 -11.54
CA ALA A 273 1.49 -3.48 -11.13
C ALA A 273 2.18 -4.83 -11.38
N ARG A 274 1.97 -5.78 -10.48
CA ARG A 274 2.60 -7.11 -10.51
C ARG A 274 2.37 -7.81 -11.84
N GLU A 275 1.15 -7.74 -12.36
CA GLU A 275 0.72 -8.40 -13.59
C GLU A 275 1.47 -7.88 -14.82
N ARG A 276 2.05 -6.67 -14.75
CA ARG A 276 2.77 -6.03 -15.85
C ARG A 276 4.28 -6.22 -15.75
N ILE A 277 4.85 -6.23 -14.54
CA ILE A 277 6.30 -6.29 -14.34
C ILE A 277 6.82 -7.71 -14.06
N CYS A 278 5.95 -8.66 -13.70
CA CYS A 278 6.38 -10.02 -13.35
C CYS A 278 6.95 -10.77 -14.57
N PHE A 279 8.14 -11.34 -14.42
CA PHE A 279 8.78 -12.20 -15.43
C PHE A 279 8.22 -13.64 -15.47
N SER A 280 7.40 -14.01 -14.50
CA SER A 280 6.81 -15.35 -14.37
C SER A 280 5.29 -15.26 -14.07
N PRO A 281 4.47 -14.67 -14.95
CA PRO A 281 3.03 -14.58 -14.73
C PRO A 281 2.40 -15.97 -14.60
N GLY A 282 1.43 -16.13 -13.71
CA GLY A 282 0.76 -17.41 -13.44
C GLY A 282 1.53 -18.38 -12.52
N LYS A 283 2.80 -18.11 -12.21
CA LYS A 283 3.57 -18.85 -11.21
C LYS A 283 3.29 -18.35 -9.79
N ALA A 284 3.38 -19.26 -8.82
CA ALA A 284 3.29 -18.92 -7.41
C ALA A 284 4.53 -18.13 -6.97
N CYS A 285 4.35 -17.10 -6.13
CA CYS A 285 5.44 -16.24 -5.65
C CYS A 285 6.20 -16.88 -4.48
N HIS A 286 6.87 -18.00 -4.76
CA HIS A 286 7.82 -18.64 -3.84
C HIS A 286 8.96 -19.36 -4.59
N GLY A 287 10.06 -19.67 -3.91
CA GLY A 287 11.26 -20.21 -4.55
C GLY A 287 11.12 -21.60 -5.18
N ASP A 288 10.15 -22.42 -4.75
CA ASP A 288 9.89 -23.71 -5.39
C ASP A 288 9.29 -23.59 -6.81
N ASP A 289 8.49 -22.54 -7.09
CA ASP A 289 7.77 -22.39 -8.37
C ASP A 289 8.22 -21.18 -9.21
N CYS A 290 8.96 -20.23 -8.61
CA CYS A 290 9.49 -19.06 -9.29
C CYS A 290 11.00 -18.90 -9.08
N ARG A 291 11.78 -18.98 -10.18
CA ARG A 291 13.24 -18.81 -10.15
C ARG A 291 13.70 -17.46 -9.56
N TYR A 292 12.92 -16.41 -9.80
CA TYR A 292 13.22 -15.05 -9.35
C TYR A 292 12.89 -14.83 -7.87
N ALA A 293 12.11 -15.74 -7.27
CA ALA A 293 11.82 -15.75 -5.84
C ALA A 293 12.86 -16.56 -5.05
N ARG A 294 13.47 -17.58 -5.67
CA ARG A 294 14.47 -18.45 -5.04
C ARG A 294 15.74 -17.67 -4.70
N GLY A 295 16.26 -17.77 -3.48
CA GLY A 295 17.47 -17.07 -3.03
C GLY A 295 17.42 -15.55 -3.28
N TYR A 296 16.22 -14.96 -3.23
CA TYR A 296 16.01 -13.56 -3.55
C TYR A 296 16.75 -12.66 -2.55
N TYR A 297 16.58 -12.89 -1.25
CA TYR A 297 17.17 -12.04 -0.22
C TYR A 297 18.69 -12.16 -0.13
N ASP A 298 19.24 -13.29 -0.59
CA ASP A 298 20.70 -13.48 -0.65
C ASP A 298 21.34 -12.58 -1.74
N ARG A 299 20.57 -12.25 -2.79
CA ARG A 299 21.01 -11.43 -3.93
C ARG A 299 20.58 -9.97 -3.82
N LEU A 300 19.61 -9.68 -2.94
CA LEU A 300 19.05 -8.35 -2.73
C LEU A 300 20.11 -7.27 -2.39
N PRO A 301 21.12 -7.49 -1.53
CA PRO A 301 22.06 -6.43 -1.17
C PRO A 301 22.81 -5.84 -2.36
N GLN A 302 23.24 -6.68 -3.31
CA GLN A 302 23.94 -6.23 -4.52
C GLN A 302 22.99 -5.48 -5.46
N ALA A 303 21.75 -5.96 -5.59
CA ALA A 303 20.74 -5.30 -6.39
C ALA A 303 20.35 -3.92 -5.82
N LEU A 304 20.20 -3.79 -4.50
CA LEU A 304 19.95 -2.51 -3.83
C LEU A 304 21.12 -1.53 -4.07
N ALA A 305 22.36 -1.99 -3.90
CA ALA A 305 23.56 -1.16 -4.11
C ALA A 305 23.68 -0.65 -5.56
N ALA A 306 23.25 -1.45 -6.55
CA ALA A 306 23.18 -1.01 -7.94
C ALA A 306 22.00 -0.06 -8.17
N ALA A 307 20.83 -0.37 -7.61
CA ALA A 307 19.60 0.42 -7.81
C ALA A 307 19.73 1.86 -7.31
N VAL A 308 20.35 2.09 -6.14
CA VAL A 308 20.53 3.45 -5.60
C VAL A 308 21.54 4.31 -6.39
N ARG A 309 22.22 3.74 -7.37
CA ARG A 309 23.06 4.50 -8.33
C ARG A 309 22.27 4.92 -9.57
N VAL A 310 21.09 4.35 -9.78
CA VAL A 310 20.21 4.70 -10.88
C VAL A 310 19.29 5.82 -10.38
N PRO A 311 19.35 7.03 -10.95
CA PRO A 311 18.59 8.15 -10.40
C PRO A 311 17.08 7.94 -10.59
N ALA A 312 16.63 7.31 -11.70
CA ALA A 312 15.22 7.00 -11.97
C ALA A 312 15.08 5.49 -12.06
N LEU A 313 14.23 4.94 -11.21
CA LEU A 313 13.87 3.55 -11.23
C LEU A 313 12.48 3.45 -11.86
N CYS A 314 12.40 3.62 -13.19
CA CYS A 314 11.17 3.34 -13.91
C CYS A 314 11.03 1.84 -14.16
N GLN A 315 9.95 1.43 -14.83
CA GLN A 315 9.71 0.00 -15.11
C GLN A 315 10.90 -0.65 -15.82
N ALA A 316 11.45 0.00 -16.86
CA ALA A 316 12.55 -0.56 -17.63
C ALA A 316 13.85 -0.72 -16.81
N ASP A 317 14.14 0.24 -15.92
CA ASP A 317 15.33 0.21 -15.05
C ASP A 317 15.23 -0.94 -14.03
N ILE A 318 14.06 -1.08 -13.40
CA ILE A 318 13.80 -2.18 -12.46
C ILE A 318 13.91 -3.53 -13.16
N GLU A 319 13.36 -3.66 -14.35
CA GLU A 319 13.49 -4.90 -15.12
C GLU A 319 14.95 -5.20 -15.50
N ALA A 320 15.73 -4.19 -15.88
CA ALA A 320 17.15 -4.36 -16.19
C ALA A 320 17.95 -4.84 -14.97
N LEU A 321 17.76 -4.19 -13.82
CA LEU A 321 18.38 -4.60 -12.54
C LEU A 321 17.94 -6.01 -12.15
N ALA A 322 16.64 -6.29 -12.24
CA ALA A 322 16.11 -7.62 -11.90
C ALA A 322 16.69 -8.72 -12.79
N ARG A 323 16.89 -8.48 -14.09
CA ARG A 323 17.59 -9.43 -14.99
C ARG A 323 19.06 -9.57 -14.62
N GLN A 324 19.74 -8.47 -14.31
CA GLN A 324 21.16 -8.47 -13.95
C GLN A 324 21.44 -9.32 -12.70
N PHE A 325 20.60 -9.22 -11.68
CA PHE A 325 20.78 -9.93 -10.41
C PHE A 325 19.92 -11.21 -10.32
N ASP A 326 19.15 -11.52 -11.36
CA ASP A 326 18.21 -12.65 -11.46
C ASP A 326 17.19 -12.71 -10.30
N ILE A 327 16.65 -11.55 -9.92
CA ILE A 327 15.68 -11.39 -8.82
C ILE A 327 14.31 -10.95 -9.32
N CYS A 328 13.29 -11.03 -8.45
CA CYS A 328 11.93 -10.62 -8.78
C CYS A 328 11.81 -9.09 -8.91
N PRO A 329 11.43 -8.54 -10.08
CA PRO A 329 11.34 -7.09 -10.28
C PRO A 329 10.22 -6.44 -9.44
N TYR A 330 9.10 -7.15 -9.24
CA TYR A 330 8.01 -6.66 -8.40
C TYR A 330 8.45 -6.50 -6.95
N GLN A 331 9.07 -7.53 -6.37
CA GLN A 331 9.54 -7.49 -4.99
C GLN A 331 10.70 -6.50 -4.81
N LEU A 332 11.60 -6.38 -5.79
CA LEU A 332 12.67 -5.38 -5.79
C LEU A 332 12.09 -3.97 -5.68
N SER A 333 11.02 -3.67 -6.42
CA SER A 333 10.33 -2.37 -6.33
C SER A 333 9.84 -2.10 -4.89
N LEU A 334 9.33 -3.10 -4.19
CA LEU A 334 8.85 -2.95 -2.82
C LEU A 334 9.98 -2.78 -1.80
N ASP A 335 11.05 -3.57 -1.92
CA ASP A 335 12.22 -3.47 -1.02
C ASP A 335 13.02 -2.18 -1.24
N LEU A 336 12.82 -1.48 -2.37
CA LEU A 336 13.39 -0.16 -2.65
C LEU A 336 12.62 1.00 -1.99
N LEU A 337 11.34 0.83 -1.68
CA LEU A 337 10.49 1.91 -1.16
C LEU A 337 11.03 2.61 0.10
N PRO A 338 11.67 1.93 1.08
CA PRO A 338 12.24 2.59 2.25
C PRO A 338 13.39 3.56 1.92
N TRP A 339 14.00 3.43 0.74
CA TRP A 339 15.28 4.07 0.40
C TRP A 339 15.17 5.20 -0.60
N VAL A 340 14.04 5.32 -1.31
CA VAL A 340 13.82 6.37 -2.32
C VAL A 340 13.27 7.66 -1.73
N ASP A 341 13.46 8.79 -2.42
CA ASP A 341 12.98 10.12 -2.01
C ASP A 341 11.55 10.40 -2.50
N LEU A 342 11.25 9.93 -3.72
CA LEU A 342 9.97 10.15 -4.41
C LEU A 342 9.44 8.84 -5.00
N VAL A 343 8.15 8.57 -4.80
CA VAL A 343 7.45 7.43 -5.39
C VAL A 343 6.36 7.91 -6.33
N ILE A 344 6.32 7.42 -7.57
CA ILE A 344 5.20 7.57 -8.50
C ILE A 344 4.36 6.29 -8.45
N ALA A 345 3.07 6.39 -8.12
CA ALA A 345 2.22 5.22 -7.92
C ALA A 345 0.77 5.41 -8.38
N ASP A 346 0.09 4.28 -8.63
CA ASP A 346 -1.37 4.27 -8.77
C ASP A 346 -2.05 4.46 -7.41
N LEU A 347 -3.27 5.03 -7.42
CA LEU A 347 -4.13 5.20 -6.23
C LEU A 347 -4.20 3.95 -5.35
N HIS A 348 -4.20 2.76 -5.95
CA HIS A 348 -4.26 1.48 -5.24
C HIS A 348 -3.13 1.30 -4.22
N TYR A 349 -1.92 1.79 -4.49
CA TYR A 349 -0.78 1.62 -3.59
C TYR A 349 -0.89 2.44 -2.30
N VAL A 350 -1.75 3.46 -2.27
CA VAL A 350 -1.95 4.37 -1.13
C VAL A 350 -3.28 4.09 -0.43
N TYR A 351 -4.36 3.92 -1.21
CA TYR A 351 -5.72 3.91 -0.67
C TYR A 351 -6.36 2.53 -0.53
N SER A 352 -5.80 1.47 -1.12
CA SER A 352 -6.28 0.10 -0.88
C SER A 352 -6.20 -0.27 0.61
N LEU A 353 -7.10 -1.14 1.10
CA LEU A 353 -7.02 -1.64 2.47
C LEU A 353 -5.71 -2.42 2.75
N THR A 354 -5.03 -2.84 1.68
CA THR A 354 -3.78 -3.62 1.71
C THR A 354 -2.63 -2.87 1.04
N ALA A 355 -2.78 -1.56 0.90
CA ALA A 355 -1.85 -0.63 0.26
C ALA A 355 -0.43 -0.76 0.81
N THR A 356 0.53 -1.15 -0.04
CA THR A 356 1.93 -1.30 0.37
C THR A 356 2.57 0.04 0.74
N LEU A 357 2.36 1.08 -0.07
CA LEU A 357 2.89 2.41 0.23
C LEU A 357 2.14 3.05 1.40
N GLY A 358 0.82 2.90 1.47
CA GLY A 358 0.02 3.36 2.61
C GLY A 358 0.45 2.71 3.94
N GLY A 359 0.77 1.42 3.94
CA GLY A 359 1.31 0.72 5.11
C GLY A 359 2.70 1.20 5.52
N GLN A 360 3.54 1.57 4.56
CA GLN A 360 4.84 2.17 4.86
C GLN A 360 4.70 3.57 5.47
N MET A 361 3.83 4.42 4.92
CA MET A 361 3.55 5.76 5.44
C MET A 361 3.13 5.72 6.92
N GLN A 362 2.36 4.70 7.30
CA GLN A 362 1.95 4.48 8.69
C GLN A 362 3.09 4.03 9.61
N GLY A 363 4.08 3.30 9.06
CA GLY A 363 5.02 2.51 9.86
C GLY A 363 6.44 3.09 9.98
N ASP A 364 6.88 3.93 9.04
CA ASP A 364 8.27 4.42 8.99
C ASP A 364 8.51 5.73 9.75
N GLY A 365 7.45 6.35 10.31
CA GLY A 365 7.54 7.57 11.12
C GLY A 365 8.00 8.81 10.35
N ARG A 366 7.96 8.78 9.01
CA ARG A 366 8.37 9.89 8.15
C ARG A 366 7.19 10.78 7.78
N ARG A 367 7.48 12.06 7.54
CA ARG A 367 6.50 13.02 7.01
C ARG A 367 6.35 12.82 5.51
N TRP A 368 5.31 12.09 5.12
CA TRP A 368 4.95 11.85 3.72
C TRP A 368 4.01 12.93 3.19
N SER A 369 4.36 13.53 2.05
CA SER A 369 3.46 14.42 1.32
C SER A 369 2.95 13.75 0.05
N VAL A 370 1.63 13.75 -0.14
CA VAL A 370 0.98 13.15 -1.32
C VAL A 370 0.58 14.25 -2.29
N LEU A 371 0.96 14.06 -3.55
CA LEU A 371 0.55 14.88 -4.68
C LEU A 371 -0.43 14.04 -5.51
N LEU A 372 -1.72 14.27 -5.32
CA LEU A 372 -2.80 13.50 -5.93
C LEU A 372 -3.27 14.17 -7.23
N ASP A 373 -2.78 13.65 -8.36
CA ASP A 373 -3.16 14.05 -9.70
C ASP A 373 -4.50 13.44 -10.11
N GLU A 374 -5.26 14.19 -10.91
CA GLU A 374 -6.58 13.80 -11.39
C GLU A 374 -7.50 13.35 -10.24
N ALA A 375 -7.46 14.09 -9.12
CA ALA A 375 -8.10 13.74 -7.84
C ALA A 375 -9.60 13.41 -7.97
N HIS A 376 -10.30 13.98 -8.95
CA HIS A 376 -11.71 13.66 -9.25
C HIS A 376 -11.99 12.17 -9.50
N ASN A 377 -10.97 11.37 -9.84
CA ASN A 377 -11.13 9.92 -10.03
C ASN A 377 -11.10 9.12 -8.72
N LEU A 378 -10.60 9.69 -7.63
CA LEU A 378 -10.39 8.95 -6.38
C LEU A 378 -11.71 8.40 -5.79
N PRO A 379 -12.83 9.13 -5.70
CA PRO A 379 -14.05 8.59 -5.08
C PRO A 379 -14.58 7.34 -5.78
N ASP A 380 -14.69 7.37 -7.12
CA ASP A 380 -15.14 6.21 -7.91
C ASP A 380 -14.13 5.04 -7.84
N ARG A 381 -12.83 5.34 -7.85
CA ARG A 381 -11.79 4.32 -7.66
C ARG A 381 -11.84 3.71 -6.25
N ALA A 382 -12.10 4.50 -5.23
CA ALA A 382 -12.20 4.07 -3.84
C ALA A 382 -13.42 3.17 -3.64
N ARG A 383 -14.60 3.53 -4.16
CA ARG A 383 -15.79 2.65 -4.15
C ARG A 383 -15.51 1.28 -4.75
N ARG A 384 -14.74 1.20 -5.85
CA ARG A 384 -14.31 -0.08 -6.44
C ARG A 384 -13.31 -0.84 -5.55
N MET A 385 -12.36 -0.15 -4.93
CA MET A 385 -11.39 -0.76 -4.00
C MET A 385 -12.07 -1.27 -2.73
N TYR A 386 -13.11 -0.58 -2.26
CA TYR A 386 -13.88 -0.89 -1.06
C TYR A 386 -15.15 -1.70 -1.37
N ARG A 387 -15.03 -2.62 -2.33
CA ARG A 387 -16.10 -3.54 -2.71
C ARG A 387 -15.58 -4.98 -2.66
N ALA A 388 -16.40 -5.90 -2.15
CA ALA A 388 -16.15 -7.34 -2.25
C ALA A 388 -17.43 -8.05 -2.65
N SER A 389 -17.31 -9.08 -3.48
CA SER A 389 -18.45 -9.87 -3.93
C SER A 389 -18.10 -11.35 -3.94
N LEU A 390 -19.04 -12.19 -3.52
CA LEU A 390 -18.94 -13.64 -3.56
C LEU A 390 -20.16 -14.20 -4.30
N ALA A 391 -19.95 -15.02 -5.32
CA ALA A 391 -21.03 -15.70 -6.01
C ALA A 391 -21.18 -17.14 -5.53
N LYS A 392 -22.42 -17.57 -5.36
CA LYS A 392 -22.75 -18.95 -5.01
C LYS A 392 -22.31 -19.93 -6.10
N ALA A 393 -22.39 -19.54 -7.37
CA ALA A 393 -21.91 -20.35 -8.50
C ALA A 393 -20.42 -20.69 -8.35
N ASP A 394 -19.58 -19.71 -8.00
CA ASP A 394 -18.14 -19.91 -7.77
C ASP A 394 -17.92 -20.90 -6.63
N LEU A 395 -18.61 -20.71 -5.49
CA LEU A 395 -18.55 -21.64 -4.36
C LEU A 395 -18.92 -23.08 -4.78
N MET A 396 -19.95 -23.24 -5.62
CA MET A 396 -20.38 -24.57 -6.09
C MET A 396 -19.37 -25.22 -7.03
N ALA A 397 -18.70 -24.43 -7.88
CA ALA A 397 -17.59 -24.92 -8.70
C ALA A 397 -16.42 -25.40 -7.81
N LEU A 398 -16.09 -24.63 -6.77
CA LEU A 398 -15.00 -24.95 -5.85
C LEU A 398 -15.25 -26.22 -5.03
N LYS A 399 -16.50 -26.48 -4.62
CA LYS A 399 -16.83 -27.73 -3.92
C LYS A 399 -16.48 -28.99 -4.73
N ARG A 400 -16.49 -28.92 -6.07
CA ARG A 400 -16.11 -30.03 -6.94
C ARG A 400 -14.59 -30.20 -7.04
N LEU A 401 -13.85 -29.10 -6.87
CA LEU A 401 -12.39 -29.01 -6.97
C LEU A 401 -11.70 -29.03 -5.59
N SER A 402 -12.47 -29.09 -4.52
CA SER A 402 -11.99 -28.89 -3.15
C SER A 402 -10.96 -29.95 -2.77
N PRO A 403 -9.75 -29.55 -2.34
CA PRO A 403 -8.83 -30.44 -1.65
C PRO A 403 -9.49 -31.12 -0.44
N ARG A 404 -8.96 -32.28 -0.04
CA ARG A 404 -9.34 -32.92 1.23
C ARG A 404 -9.09 -31.94 2.37
N GLY A 405 -10.05 -31.82 3.29
CA GLY A 405 -10.00 -30.90 4.43
C GLY A 405 -10.81 -29.61 4.27
N LEU A 406 -11.06 -29.10 3.05
CA LEU A 406 -11.83 -27.84 2.87
C LEU A 406 -13.34 -28.01 2.72
N GLY A 407 -13.81 -29.22 2.39
CA GLY A 407 -15.22 -29.46 2.05
C GLY A 407 -16.20 -29.02 3.13
N ALA A 408 -15.87 -29.23 4.41
CA ALA A 408 -16.73 -28.85 5.53
C ALA A 408 -16.85 -27.32 5.68
N ALA A 409 -15.74 -26.58 5.51
CA ALA A 409 -15.74 -25.13 5.57
C ALA A 409 -16.52 -24.51 4.39
N LEU A 410 -16.31 -25.02 3.17
CA LEU A 410 -17.10 -24.61 2.00
C LEU A 410 -18.60 -24.90 2.18
N GLU A 411 -18.95 -26.01 2.84
CA GLU A 411 -20.35 -26.32 3.14
C GLU A 411 -20.96 -25.37 4.18
N ARG A 412 -20.21 -24.92 5.18
CA ARG A 412 -20.68 -23.88 6.12
C ARG A 412 -21.04 -22.59 5.39
N ILE A 413 -20.18 -22.15 4.46
CA ILE A 413 -20.46 -20.97 3.62
C ILE A 413 -21.73 -21.21 2.81
N ASN A 414 -21.86 -22.38 2.17
CA ASN A 414 -23.04 -22.71 1.37
C ASN A 414 -24.33 -22.67 2.19
N ARG A 415 -24.32 -23.20 3.43
CA ARG A 415 -25.46 -23.11 4.34
C ARG A 415 -25.81 -21.67 4.67
N ALA A 416 -24.83 -20.83 5.02
CA ALA A 416 -25.06 -19.41 5.29
C ALA A 416 -25.69 -18.70 4.07
N LEU A 417 -25.18 -18.95 2.86
CA LEU A 417 -25.75 -18.40 1.62
C LEU A 417 -27.17 -18.93 1.35
N LEU A 418 -27.47 -20.20 1.64
CA LEU A 418 -28.82 -20.76 1.50
C LEU A 418 -29.83 -20.11 2.46
N VAL A 419 -29.42 -19.77 3.68
CA VAL A 419 -30.27 -19.03 4.62
C VAL A 419 -30.63 -17.66 4.03
N LEU A 420 -29.64 -16.90 3.54
CA LEU A 420 -29.88 -15.59 2.90
C LEU A 420 -30.77 -15.69 1.66
N GLN A 421 -30.62 -16.75 0.88
CA GLN A 421 -31.42 -16.99 -0.33
C GLN A 421 -32.90 -17.26 -0.03
N ARG A 422 -33.24 -17.77 1.16
CA ARG A 422 -34.61 -18.13 1.57
C ARG A 422 -35.33 -17.03 2.34
N GLN A 423 -34.60 -16.00 2.78
CA GLN A 423 -35.20 -14.85 3.46
C GLN A 423 -36.03 -14.02 2.47
N SER A 424 -36.97 -13.25 2.98
CA SER A 424 -37.74 -12.28 2.20
C SER A 424 -36.83 -11.15 1.72
N TRP A 425 -36.98 -10.75 0.46
CA TRP A 425 -36.19 -9.70 -0.20
C TRP A 425 -37.10 -8.51 -0.52
N GLN A 426 -36.54 -7.30 -0.58
CA GLN A 426 -37.29 -6.09 -0.95
C GLN A 426 -37.82 -6.17 -2.38
N GLU A 427 -37.01 -6.70 -3.30
CA GLU A 427 -37.38 -6.93 -4.69
C GLU A 427 -37.14 -8.39 -5.09
N ASP A 428 -37.76 -8.82 -6.19
CA ASP A 428 -37.65 -10.20 -6.68
C ASP A 428 -36.21 -10.63 -7.00
N SER A 429 -35.35 -9.70 -7.40
CA SER A 429 -33.97 -9.98 -7.84
C SER A 429 -32.90 -9.27 -7.04
N PHE A 430 -33.28 -8.40 -6.10
CA PHE A 430 -32.36 -7.53 -5.36
C PHE A 430 -32.84 -7.29 -3.92
N ASP A 431 -31.90 -7.21 -2.98
CA ASP A 431 -32.14 -6.80 -1.60
C ASP A 431 -30.92 -6.05 -1.08
N SER A 432 -31.13 -4.94 -0.37
CA SER A 432 -30.07 -4.10 0.18
C SER A 432 -30.26 -3.88 1.68
N ARG A 433 -29.24 -4.23 2.47
CA ARG A 433 -29.33 -4.26 3.93
C ARG A 433 -28.25 -3.42 4.59
N ALA A 434 -28.58 -2.82 5.73
CA ALA A 434 -27.63 -2.08 6.57
C ALA A 434 -26.79 -2.99 7.48
N GLU A 435 -27.29 -4.19 7.78
CA GLU A 435 -26.62 -5.15 8.66
C GLU A 435 -25.86 -6.22 7.88
N LEU A 436 -24.66 -6.55 8.37
CA LEU A 436 -23.82 -7.60 7.82
C LEU A 436 -24.11 -8.95 8.53
N PRO A 437 -24.51 -10.03 7.81
CA PRO A 437 -24.88 -11.29 8.46
C PRO A 437 -23.70 -11.97 9.18
N SER A 438 -23.74 -12.03 10.52
CA SER A 438 -22.68 -12.61 11.35
C SER A 438 -22.39 -14.09 11.04
N ALA A 439 -23.43 -14.89 10.73
CA ALA A 439 -23.26 -16.29 10.35
C ALA A 439 -22.45 -16.48 9.06
N LEU A 440 -22.58 -15.56 8.09
CA LEU A 440 -21.76 -15.58 6.88
C LEU A 440 -20.33 -15.19 7.22
N GLN A 441 -20.12 -14.12 8.00
CA GLN A 441 -18.79 -13.68 8.43
C GLN A 441 -18.02 -14.81 9.14
N GLN A 442 -18.66 -15.49 10.09
CA GLN A 442 -18.05 -16.61 10.81
C GLN A 442 -17.68 -17.77 9.86
N ALA A 443 -18.58 -18.15 8.94
CA ALA A 443 -18.30 -19.22 7.99
C ALA A 443 -17.14 -18.88 7.05
N LEU A 444 -17.00 -17.61 6.66
CA LEU A 444 -15.89 -17.11 5.86
C LEU A 444 -14.57 -17.10 6.65
N ALA A 445 -14.59 -16.67 7.91
CA ALA A 445 -13.43 -16.70 8.80
C ALA A 445 -12.93 -18.14 9.05
N ASP A 446 -13.84 -19.08 9.31
CA ASP A 446 -13.54 -20.52 9.44
C ASP A 446 -12.86 -21.07 8.18
N PHE A 447 -13.32 -20.67 6.99
CA PHE A 447 -12.73 -21.09 5.73
C PHE A 447 -11.30 -20.56 5.57
N VAL A 448 -11.06 -19.29 5.89
CA VAL A 448 -9.70 -18.71 5.85
C VAL A 448 -8.76 -19.43 6.82
N ALA A 449 -9.23 -19.73 8.03
CA ALA A 449 -8.45 -20.48 9.02
C ALA A 449 -8.11 -21.89 8.50
N THR A 450 -9.11 -22.65 8.03
CA THR A 450 -8.92 -24.01 7.48
C THR A 450 -7.98 -24.00 6.27
N ALA A 451 -8.13 -23.02 5.37
CA ALA A 451 -7.25 -22.87 4.21
C ALA A 451 -5.81 -22.52 4.62
N GLY A 452 -5.64 -21.68 5.65
CA GLY A 452 -4.34 -21.37 6.24
C GLY A 452 -3.63 -22.60 6.81
N GLU A 453 -4.35 -23.45 7.56
CA GLU A 453 -3.82 -24.71 8.08
C GLU A 453 -3.38 -25.66 6.96
N LEU A 454 -4.17 -25.77 5.88
CA LEU A 454 -3.81 -26.61 4.75
C LEU A 454 -2.61 -26.07 3.97
N MET A 455 -2.51 -24.76 3.76
CA MET A 455 -1.31 -24.17 3.17
C MET A 455 -0.09 -24.35 4.07
N ALA A 456 -0.25 -24.45 5.39
CA ALA A 456 0.87 -24.74 6.27
C ALA A 456 1.42 -26.15 6.05
N LEU A 457 0.53 -27.14 5.89
CA LEU A 457 0.88 -28.54 5.65
C LEU A 457 1.36 -28.79 4.21
N GLU A 458 0.68 -28.18 3.25
CA GLU A 458 0.96 -28.26 1.82
C GLU A 458 0.95 -26.85 1.20
N PRO A 459 2.10 -26.15 1.19
CA PRO A 459 2.16 -24.74 0.79
C PRO A 459 1.71 -24.42 -0.64
N ALA A 460 1.70 -25.42 -1.53
CA ALA A 460 1.23 -25.29 -2.91
C ALA A 460 -0.25 -25.68 -3.10
N VAL A 461 -0.98 -26.09 -2.06
CA VAL A 461 -2.32 -26.70 -2.19
C VAL A 461 -3.32 -25.80 -2.89
N LEU A 462 -3.37 -24.50 -2.53
CA LEU A 462 -4.24 -23.53 -3.19
C LEU A 462 -3.67 -23.08 -4.53
N HIS A 463 -2.34 -22.94 -4.64
CA HIS A 463 -1.68 -22.52 -5.89
C HIS A 463 -1.89 -23.52 -7.03
N ARG A 464 -2.04 -24.82 -6.72
CA ARG A 464 -2.42 -25.86 -7.70
C ARG A 464 -3.86 -25.73 -8.19
N GLN A 465 -4.69 -24.93 -7.53
CA GLN A 465 -6.11 -24.71 -7.83
C GLN A 465 -6.40 -23.21 -7.92
N PRO A 466 -6.01 -22.50 -9.00
CA PRO A 466 -6.16 -21.05 -9.11
C PRO A 466 -7.55 -20.50 -8.73
N PRO A 467 -8.68 -21.13 -9.15
CA PRO A 467 -10.01 -20.65 -8.75
C PRO A 467 -10.22 -20.63 -7.22
N LEU A 468 -9.64 -21.60 -6.51
CA LEU A 468 -9.74 -21.69 -5.04
C LEU A 468 -8.87 -20.63 -4.37
N LEU A 469 -7.70 -20.34 -4.93
CA LEU A 469 -6.84 -19.24 -4.46
C LEU A 469 -7.52 -17.88 -4.68
N ASP A 470 -8.14 -17.67 -5.83
CA ASP A 470 -8.89 -16.43 -6.13
C ASP A 470 -10.06 -16.26 -5.16
N PHE A 471 -10.80 -17.34 -4.87
CA PHE A 471 -11.86 -17.31 -3.86
C PHE A 471 -11.30 -17.05 -2.45
N TYR A 472 -10.17 -17.64 -2.08
CA TYR A 472 -9.49 -17.35 -0.83
C TYR A 472 -9.15 -15.86 -0.68
N PHE A 473 -8.59 -15.22 -1.72
CA PHE A 473 -8.34 -13.78 -1.71
C PHE A 473 -9.62 -12.95 -1.68
N ALA A 474 -10.66 -13.37 -2.40
CA ALA A 474 -11.97 -12.70 -2.35
C ALA A 474 -12.59 -12.75 -0.95
N VAL A 475 -12.45 -13.89 -0.23
CA VAL A 475 -12.91 -14.02 1.16
C VAL A 475 -12.06 -13.14 2.10
N LEU A 476 -10.74 -13.12 1.94
CA LEU A 476 -9.87 -12.23 2.71
C LEU A 476 -10.24 -10.74 2.52
N GLN A 477 -10.54 -10.33 1.29
CA GLN A 477 -11.00 -8.97 1.00
C GLN A 477 -12.37 -8.70 1.62
N PHE A 478 -13.30 -9.67 1.56
CA PHE A 478 -14.61 -9.57 2.17
C PHE A 478 -14.51 -9.36 3.69
N LEU A 479 -13.71 -10.17 4.38
CA LEU A 479 -13.50 -10.05 5.83
C LEU A 479 -12.82 -8.72 6.20
N ARG A 480 -11.83 -8.27 5.43
CA ARG A 480 -11.20 -6.95 5.68
C ARG A 480 -12.20 -5.79 5.54
N LEU A 481 -13.12 -5.86 4.57
CA LEU A 481 -14.18 -4.85 4.45
C LEU A 481 -15.21 -4.97 5.57
N ALA A 482 -15.52 -6.19 6.01
CA ALA A 482 -16.35 -6.42 7.18
C ALA A 482 -15.75 -5.80 8.45
N ASP A 483 -14.43 -5.90 8.65
CA ASP A 483 -13.71 -5.26 9.76
C ASP A 483 -13.78 -3.72 9.71
N ASN A 484 -14.05 -3.15 8.52
CA ASN A 484 -14.19 -1.71 8.29
C ASN A 484 -15.65 -1.29 8.05
N TRP A 485 -16.62 -2.14 8.39
CA TRP A 485 -18.04 -1.88 8.19
C TRP A 485 -18.52 -0.61 8.89
N GLY A 486 -19.44 0.11 8.26
CA GLY A 486 -20.05 1.33 8.78
C GLY A 486 -21.29 1.71 7.99
N ASP A 487 -21.93 2.82 8.34
CA ASP A 487 -23.16 3.31 7.72
C ASP A 487 -23.01 3.65 6.23
N ASP A 488 -21.76 3.82 5.79
CA ASP A 488 -21.31 4.05 4.42
C ASP A 488 -21.36 2.81 3.52
N PHE A 489 -21.71 1.64 4.08
CA PHE A 489 -21.79 0.38 3.34
C PHE A 489 -23.22 -0.17 3.25
N ARG A 490 -23.47 -0.98 2.21
CA ARG A 490 -24.66 -1.84 2.11
C ARG A 490 -24.30 -3.27 1.78
N PHE A 491 -25.03 -4.20 2.37
CA PHE A 491 -24.94 -5.63 2.12
C PHE A 491 -26.00 -5.95 1.08
N GLU A 492 -25.56 -6.18 -0.15
CA GLU A 492 -26.43 -6.38 -1.30
C GLU A 492 -26.52 -7.86 -1.66
N LEU A 493 -27.74 -8.33 -1.90
CA LEU A 493 -28.07 -9.64 -2.45
C LEU A 493 -28.61 -9.42 -3.86
N SER A 494 -28.11 -10.18 -4.82
CA SER A 494 -28.62 -10.16 -6.21
C SER A 494 -28.77 -11.57 -6.78
N ARG A 495 -29.74 -11.79 -7.67
CA ARG A 495 -29.99 -13.07 -8.34
C ARG A 495 -30.62 -12.90 -9.72
N ASP A 496 -30.16 -13.70 -10.69
CA ASP A 496 -30.61 -13.66 -12.09
C ASP A 496 -31.46 -14.91 -12.47
N GLY A 497 -32.36 -15.35 -11.58
CA GLY A 497 -33.34 -16.41 -11.86
C GLY A 497 -32.84 -17.87 -11.75
N GLY A 498 -31.54 -18.12 -11.64
CA GLY A 498 -30.97 -19.48 -11.48
C GLY A 498 -30.83 -19.93 -10.02
N ARG A 499 -30.90 -21.25 -9.73
CA ARG A 499 -30.76 -21.80 -8.35
C ARG A 499 -29.43 -21.46 -7.68
N GLN A 500 -28.37 -21.25 -8.46
CA GLN A 500 -27.02 -20.88 -8.01
C GLN A 500 -26.66 -19.41 -8.31
N SER A 501 -27.63 -18.59 -8.71
CA SER A 501 -27.38 -17.20 -9.16
C SER A 501 -27.15 -16.20 -8.04
N LEU A 502 -27.29 -16.60 -6.76
CA LEU A 502 -27.09 -15.69 -5.64
C LEU A 502 -25.66 -15.11 -5.65
N ARG A 503 -25.58 -13.79 -5.62
CA ARG A 503 -24.37 -13.02 -5.38
C ARG A 503 -24.57 -12.15 -4.14
N VAL A 504 -23.61 -12.18 -3.24
CA VAL A 504 -23.56 -11.31 -2.07
C VAL A 504 -22.45 -10.28 -2.27
N THR A 505 -22.71 -9.02 -1.93
CA THR A 505 -21.77 -7.91 -2.17
C THR A 505 -21.72 -6.99 -0.96
N LEU A 506 -20.50 -6.68 -0.50
CA LEU A 506 -20.25 -5.52 0.36
C LEU A 506 -20.01 -4.34 -0.56
N ASN A 507 -20.96 -3.39 -0.58
CA ASN A 507 -20.91 -2.24 -1.45
C ASN A 507 -20.67 -0.97 -0.62
N CYS A 508 -19.51 -0.31 -0.83
CA CYS A 508 -19.23 1.00 -0.27
C CYS A 508 -19.95 2.07 -1.09
N LEU A 509 -20.92 2.74 -0.48
CA LEU A 509 -21.65 3.85 -1.09
C LEU A 509 -20.86 5.15 -0.98
N ASP A 510 -20.24 5.39 0.18
CA ASP A 510 -19.45 6.59 0.44
C ASP A 510 -18.06 6.24 1.00
N PRO A 511 -16.98 6.41 0.21
CA PRO A 511 -15.63 6.07 0.66
C PRO A 511 -15.01 7.13 1.57
N ALA A 512 -15.65 8.27 1.82
CA ALA A 512 -15.04 9.44 2.48
C ALA A 512 -14.38 9.10 3.83
N ARG A 513 -15.06 8.32 4.68
CA ARG A 513 -14.53 7.90 5.99
C ARG A 513 -13.24 7.09 5.87
N LEU A 514 -13.19 6.13 4.93
CA LEU A 514 -12.01 5.29 4.71
C LEU A 514 -10.88 6.06 4.04
N LEU A 515 -11.22 7.01 3.16
CA LEU A 515 -10.24 7.92 2.56
C LEU A 515 -9.63 8.85 3.61
N ARG A 516 -10.44 9.43 4.52
CA ARG A 516 -9.98 10.26 5.64
C ARG A 516 -8.98 9.51 6.51
N ALA A 517 -9.31 8.28 6.90
CA ALA A 517 -8.42 7.45 7.71
C ALA A 517 -7.04 7.19 7.06
N ARG A 518 -6.96 7.25 5.72
CA ARG A 518 -5.67 7.19 4.99
C ARG A 518 -4.96 8.53 4.93
N GLN A 519 -5.71 9.62 4.89
CA GLN A 519 -5.19 10.99 4.83
C GLN A 519 -4.65 11.45 6.19
N ASP A 520 -5.23 10.98 7.29
CA ASP A 520 -4.73 11.18 8.65
C ASP A 520 -3.29 10.69 8.86
N LEU A 521 -2.82 9.77 8.02
CA LEU A 521 -1.46 9.23 8.07
C LEU A 521 -0.44 10.11 7.32
N LEU A 522 -0.91 11.10 6.57
CA LEU A 522 -0.08 11.94 5.73
C LEU A 522 0.37 13.17 6.50
N HIS A 523 1.57 13.66 6.19
CA HIS A 523 1.99 14.98 6.62
C HIS A 523 1.25 16.06 5.85
N SER A 524 1.11 15.92 4.53
CA SER A 524 0.29 16.85 3.73
C SER A 524 -0.30 16.18 2.50
N LEU A 525 -1.37 16.76 1.97
CA LEU A 525 -2.03 16.32 0.75
C LEU A 525 -2.34 17.50 -0.17
N THR A 526 -1.80 17.46 -1.38
CA THR A 526 -2.23 18.34 -2.48
C THR A 526 -3.02 17.52 -3.49
N ALA A 527 -4.34 17.69 -3.53
CA ALA A 527 -5.23 17.12 -4.52
C ALA A 527 -5.47 18.12 -5.64
N PHE A 528 -5.14 17.76 -6.89
CA PHE A 528 -5.25 18.68 -8.02
C PHE A 528 -5.87 18.03 -9.26
N SER A 529 -6.64 18.81 -10.00
CA SER A 529 -7.44 18.35 -11.15
C SER A 529 -7.97 19.55 -11.93
N ALA A 530 -8.44 19.32 -13.16
CA ALA A 530 -9.12 20.38 -13.94
C ALA A 530 -10.55 20.64 -13.48
N THR A 531 -11.17 19.68 -12.80
CA THR A 531 -12.56 19.73 -12.37
C THR A 531 -12.64 19.22 -10.93
N LEU A 532 -12.82 20.13 -9.98
CA LEU A 532 -12.99 19.88 -8.54
C LEU A 532 -14.17 20.70 -7.96
N SER A 533 -14.93 21.35 -8.82
CA SER A 533 -16.07 22.16 -8.44
C SER A 533 -17.38 21.40 -8.58
N PRO A 534 -18.34 21.55 -7.64
CA PRO A 534 -18.30 22.41 -6.45
C PRO A 534 -17.31 21.92 -5.36
N PRO A 535 -16.58 22.84 -4.69
CA PRO A 535 -15.49 22.47 -3.80
C PRO A 535 -15.95 21.70 -2.56
N ASP A 536 -17.09 22.05 -1.96
CA ASP A 536 -17.58 21.37 -0.75
C ASP A 536 -17.95 19.92 -1.02
N TRP A 537 -18.58 19.65 -2.17
CA TRP A 537 -18.89 18.27 -2.58
C TRP A 537 -17.60 17.47 -2.79
N THR A 538 -16.62 18.04 -3.49
CA THR A 538 -15.36 17.36 -3.78
C THR A 538 -14.54 17.12 -2.52
N ARG A 539 -14.49 18.10 -1.60
CA ARG A 539 -13.85 17.98 -0.29
C ARG A 539 -14.41 16.77 0.47
N ASN A 540 -15.72 16.70 0.59
CA ASN A 540 -16.40 15.60 1.29
C ASN A 540 -16.17 14.27 0.58
N ALA A 541 -16.35 14.20 -0.74
CA ALA A 541 -16.19 12.98 -1.52
C ALA A 541 -14.75 12.42 -1.49
N LEU A 542 -13.75 13.30 -1.35
CA LEU A 542 -12.35 12.92 -1.17
C LEU A 542 -12.02 12.57 0.28
N GLY A 543 -12.89 12.85 1.25
CA GLY A 543 -12.61 12.65 2.67
C GLY A 543 -11.58 13.64 3.23
N LEU A 544 -11.52 14.86 2.66
CA LEU A 544 -10.67 15.95 3.17
C LEU A 544 -11.31 16.60 4.40
N ALA A 545 -10.49 17.26 5.22
CA ALA A 545 -10.96 18.05 6.36
C ALA A 545 -11.74 19.30 5.91
N ASP A 546 -12.67 19.76 6.74
CA ASP A 546 -13.54 20.92 6.46
C ASP A 546 -12.75 22.21 6.19
N ASP A 547 -11.58 22.36 6.82
CA ASP A 547 -10.67 23.48 6.67
C ASP A 547 -9.66 23.31 5.51
N ALA A 548 -9.76 22.24 4.72
CA ALA A 548 -8.94 22.05 3.53
C ALA A 548 -9.07 23.24 2.57
N VAL A 549 -7.92 23.81 2.22
CA VAL A 549 -7.84 25.03 1.42
C VAL A 549 -8.24 24.71 -0.01
N PHE A 550 -9.19 25.47 -0.56
CA PHE A 550 -9.56 25.38 -1.97
C PHE A 550 -8.99 26.55 -2.76
N ARG A 551 -8.37 26.26 -3.90
CA ARG A 551 -7.92 27.26 -4.86
C ARG A 551 -8.36 26.86 -6.26
N ARG A 552 -8.98 27.80 -6.98
CA ARG A 552 -9.22 27.71 -8.42
C ARG A 552 -8.32 28.70 -9.15
N GLU A 553 -7.54 28.21 -10.09
CA GLU A 553 -6.76 29.05 -10.99
C GLU A 553 -7.54 29.40 -12.26
N ALA A 554 -7.30 30.59 -12.78
CA ALA A 554 -7.97 31.07 -13.98
C ALA A 554 -7.54 30.28 -15.23
N SER A 555 -8.46 30.18 -16.20
CA SER A 555 -8.12 29.69 -17.53
C SER A 555 -7.05 30.58 -18.17
N PRO A 556 -6.00 30.01 -18.79
CA PRO A 556 -5.08 30.79 -19.61
C PRO A 556 -5.67 31.17 -20.97
N PHE A 557 -6.84 30.62 -21.33
CA PHE A 557 -7.55 30.92 -22.58
C PHE A 557 -8.44 32.15 -22.41
N ASP A 558 -8.43 33.00 -23.44
CA ASP A 558 -9.30 34.17 -23.52
C ASP A 558 -10.72 33.74 -23.94
N GLU A 559 -11.74 34.40 -23.40
CA GLU A 559 -13.14 34.08 -23.69
C GLU A 559 -13.47 34.18 -25.19
N GLY A 560 -12.80 35.08 -25.92
CA GLY A 560 -12.95 35.23 -27.38
C GLY A 560 -12.46 34.02 -28.20
N GLN A 561 -11.80 33.04 -27.57
CA GLN A 561 -11.39 31.79 -28.21
C GLN A 561 -12.48 30.70 -28.14
N LEU A 562 -13.61 30.97 -27.46
CA LEU A 562 -14.70 30.03 -27.26
C LEU A 562 -16.01 30.57 -27.86
N GLU A 563 -16.54 29.87 -28.86
CA GLU A 563 -17.91 30.07 -29.32
C GLU A 563 -18.82 28.99 -28.73
N VAL A 564 -19.89 29.41 -28.05
CA VAL A 564 -20.88 28.50 -27.44
C VAL A 564 -22.20 28.60 -28.20
N TYR A 565 -22.66 27.46 -28.73
CA TYR A 565 -23.95 27.33 -29.39
C TYR A 565 -24.85 26.37 -28.61
N LEU A 566 -26.05 26.83 -28.24
CA LEU A 566 -27.04 26.01 -27.53
C LEU A 566 -28.19 25.63 -28.46
N ALA A 567 -28.27 24.34 -28.84
CA ALA A 567 -29.37 23.81 -29.64
C ALA A 567 -30.60 23.50 -28.76
N THR A 568 -31.34 24.54 -28.38
CA THR A 568 -32.51 24.42 -27.47
C THR A 568 -33.69 23.65 -28.04
N ALA A 569 -33.73 23.43 -29.36
CA ALA A 569 -34.81 22.72 -30.04
C ALA A 569 -34.64 21.18 -30.04
N VAL A 570 -33.53 20.65 -29.53
CA VAL A 570 -33.24 19.20 -29.52
C VAL A 570 -33.36 18.65 -28.09
N ASP A 571 -34.38 17.83 -27.84
CA ASP A 571 -34.57 17.18 -26.53
C ASP A 571 -33.88 15.82 -26.47
N THR A 572 -32.75 15.75 -25.77
CA THR A 572 -31.95 14.52 -25.62
C THR A 572 -32.31 13.69 -24.38
N ARG A 573 -33.38 14.04 -23.63
CA ARG A 573 -33.84 13.26 -22.47
C ARG A 573 -34.28 11.86 -22.89
N TYR A 574 -34.14 10.89 -21.99
CA TYR A 574 -34.34 9.47 -22.29
C TYR A 574 -35.70 9.17 -22.97
N SER A 575 -36.78 9.82 -22.53
CA SER A 575 -38.13 9.64 -23.09
C SER A 575 -38.29 10.12 -24.54
N HIS A 576 -37.54 11.13 -24.96
CA HIS A 576 -37.64 11.75 -26.29
C HIS A 576 -36.46 11.42 -27.21
N ARG A 577 -35.50 10.63 -26.70
CA ARG A 577 -34.23 10.30 -27.37
C ARG A 577 -34.41 9.82 -28.82
N GLN A 578 -35.39 8.95 -29.08
CA GLN A 578 -35.60 8.41 -30.43
C GLN A 578 -36.12 9.48 -31.40
N GLN A 579 -36.91 10.43 -30.89
CA GLN A 579 -37.50 11.51 -31.67
C GLN A 579 -36.49 12.63 -31.97
N SER A 580 -35.48 12.83 -31.12
CA SER A 580 -34.44 13.84 -31.33
C SER A 580 -33.35 13.45 -32.32
N LEU A 581 -33.20 12.17 -32.64
CA LEU A 581 -32.14 11.67 -33.53
C LEU A 581 -32.05 12.39 -34.89
N PRO A 582 -33.14 12.57 -35.66
CA PRO A 582 -33.03 13.19 -36.99
C PRO A 582 -32.54 14.65 -36.91
N GLN A 583 -33.08 15.41 -35.96
CA GLN A 583 -32.74 16.82 -35.77
C GLN A 583 -31.33 17.00 -35.21
N LEU A 584 -30.91 16.14 -34.27
CA LEU A 584 -29.55 16.13 -33.75
C LEU A 584 -28.56 15.82 -34.87
N ALA A 585 -28.81 14.77 -35.67
CA ALA A 585 -27.93 14.40 -36.78
C ALA A 585 -27.80 15.51 -37.82
N ALA A 586 -28.91 16.17 -38.19
CA ALA A 586 -28.88 17.30 -39.11
C ALA A 586 -28.07 18.48 -38.53
N THR A 587 -28.24 18.77 -37.24
CA THR A 587 -27.50 19.85 -36.54
C THR A 587 -26.00 19.56 -36.51
N LEU A 588 -25.60 18.33 -36.15
CA LEU A 588 -24.21 17.90 -36.12
C LEU A 588 -23.59 17.91 -37.53
N LEU A 589 -24.30 17.44 -38.55
CA LEU A 589 -23.81 17.47 -39.94
C LEU A 589 -23.61 18.89 -40.46
N ALA A 590 -24.52 19.81 -40.13
CA ALA A 590 -24.38 21.22 -40.50
C ALA A 590 -23.15 21.84 -39.82
N TRP A 591 -22.94 21.55 -38.52
CA TRP A 591 -21.78 22.00 -37.78
C TRP A 591 -20.47 21.41 -38.35
N LEU A 592 -20.41 20.10 -38.57
CA LEU A 592 -19.23 19.42 -39.13
C LEU A 592 -18.83 19.93 -40.52
N ARG A 593 -19.78 20.41 -41.33
CA ARG A 593 -19.49 21.00 -42.65
C ARG A 593 -18.93 22.42 -42.55
N ARG A 594 -19.21 23.13 -41.46
CA ARG A 594 -18.79 24.51 -41.23
C ARG A 594 -17.41 24.58 -40.61
N GLU A 595 -17.11 23.68 -39.68
CA GLU A 595 -15.86 23.71 -38.94
C GLU A 595 -14.70 23.09 -39.73
N SER A 596 -13.57 23.80 -39.78
CA SER A 596 -12.31 23.26 -40.31
C SER A 596 -11.49 22.63 -39.19
N GLY A 597 -11.13 21.35 -39.30
CA GLY A 597 -10.22 20.68 -38.37
C GLY A 597 -10.78 19.38 -37.80
N ASN A 598 -10.21 18.93 -36.68
CA ASN A 598 -10.65 17.72 -36.00
C ASN A 598 -11.84 18.04 -35.10
N CYS A 599 -12.95 17.33 -35.29
CA CYS A 599 -14.15 17.47 -34.46
C CYS A 599 -14.27 16.28 -33.49
N ILE A 600 -14.65 16.56 -32.25
CA ILE A 600 -14.94 15.54 -31.24
C ILE A 600 -16.39 15.72 -30.79
N ILE A 601 -17.16 14.63 -30.80
CA ILE A 601 -18.56 14.61 -30.39
C ILE A 601 -18.71 13.64 -29.22
N TYR A 602 -19.28 14.12 -28.12
CA TYR A 602 -19.53 13.32 -26.93
C TYR A 602 -21.01 12.95 -26.85
N PHE A 603 -21.31 11.65 -26.73
CA PHE A 603 -22.66 11.13 -26.56
C PHE A 603 -22.88 10.62 -25.13
N PRO A 604 -24.10 10.73 -24.57
CA PRO A 604 -24.45 10.20 -23.25
C PRO A 604 -24.38 8.67 -23.12
N SER A 605 -24.35 7.90 -24.22
CA SER A 605 -24.24 6.44 -24.20
C SER A 605 -23.87 5.89 -25.57
N TYR A 606 -23.18 4.75 -25.65
CA TYR A 606 -22.86 4.08 -26.93
C TYR A 606 -24.05 3.75 -27.83
N ARG A 607 -25.25 3.53 -27.25
CA ARG A 607 -26.48 3.22 -28.00
C ARG A 607 -27.02 4.45 -28.75
N TYR A 608 -26.70 5.64 -28.26
CA TYR A 608 -27.19 6.91 -28.79
C TYR A 608 -26.12 7.51 -29.69
#